data_AF-A0A3M1KYH4-F1
#
_entry.id   AF-A0A3M1KYH4-F1
#
_cell.length_a   1.000
_cell.length_b   1.000
_cell.length_c   1.000
_cell.angle_alpha   90.00
_cell.angle_beta   90.00
_cell.angle_gamma   90.00
#
_symmetry.space_group_name_H-M   'P 1'
#
loop_
_entity.id
_entity.type
_entity.pdbx_description
1 polymer ?
#
loop_
_entity_poly.entity_id
_entity_poly.type
_entity_poly.pdbx_seq_one_letter_code
_entity_poly.pdbx_strand_id
1 'polypeptide(L)'
;DEFEADNLGLENLKKAGYAPIGMITFMKKLQASSRGKSIPKFLSTHPATEDRIVALEKQIDPQSAKVGDGLDSQQYKQQIRPLA
;
A
#
# COMPACT_ATOMS: atom_id res chain seq x y z
N ASP A 1 -13.76 -4.80 -8.84
CA ASP A 1 -13.88 -5.21 -7.41
C ASP A 1 -12.61 -4.79 -6.67
N GLU A 2 -12.66 -4.53 -5.36
CA GLU A 2 -11.49 -4.13 -4.56
C GLU A 2 -10.40 -5.22 -4.54
N PHE A 3 -10.80 -6.48 -4.35
CA PHE A 3 -9.83 -7.59 -4.32
C PHE A 3 -9.15 -7.79 -5.66
N GLU A 4 -9.88 -7.65 -6.75
CA GLU A 4 -9.31 -7.70 -8.10
C GLU A 4 -8.35 -6.53 -8.34
N ALA A 5 -8.74 -5.31 -7.93
CA ALA A 5 -7.88 -4.14 -7.99
C ALA A 5 -6.60 -4.31 -7.15
N ASP A 6 -6.71 -4.92 -5.98
CA ASP A 6 -5.56 -5.24 -5.12
C ASP A 6 -4.62 -6.24 -5.76
N ASN A 7 -5.15 -7.30 -6.36
CA ASN A 7 -4.35 -8.33 -7.03
C ASN A 7 -3.57 -7.72 -8.20
N LEU A 8 -4.25 -6.97 -9.07
CA LEU A 8 -3.63 -6.29 -10.21
C LEU A 8 -2.64 -5.21 -9.74
N GLY A 9 -2.97 -4.47 -8.68
CA GLY A 9 -2.08 -3.48 -8.07
C GLY A 9 -0.79 -4.10 -7.55
N LEU A 10 -0.88 -5.25 -6.86
CA LEU A 10 0.27 -5.98 -6.35
C LEU A 10 1.16 -6.49 -7.50
N GLU A 11 0.55 -7.03 -8.56
CA GLU A 11 1.28 -7.48 -9.75
C GLU A 11 2.01 -6.32 -10.43
N ASN A 12 1.34 -5.19 -10.59
CA ASN A 12 1.92 -3.99 -11.19
C ASN A 12 3.08 -3.45 -10.35
N LEU A 13 2.97 -3.43 -9.03
CA LEU A 13 4.08 -3.03 -8.14
C LEU A 13 5.29 -3.94 -8.32
N LYS A 14 5.09 -5.26 -8.33
CA LYS A 14 6.15 -6.26 -8.57
C LYS A 14 6.82 -6.02 -9.92
N LYS A 15 6.03 -5.82 -10.99
CA LYS A 15 6.53 -5.56 -12.35
C LYS A 15 7.32 -4.25 -12.47
N ALA A 16 6.92 -3.24 -11.71
CA ALA A 16 7.60 -1.94 -11.67
C ALA A 16 8.86 -1.94 -10.78
N GLY A 17 9.19 -3.06 -10.12
CA GLY A 17 10.37 -3.18 -9.26
C GLY A 17 10.19 -2.63 -7.84
N TYR A 18 8.97 -2.29 -7.43
CA TYR A 18 8.68 -1.83 -6.07
C TYR A 18 8.53 -2.99 -5.10
N ALA A 19 8.90 -2.76 -3.84
CA ALA A 19 8.77 -3.76 -2.78
C ALA A 19 7.29 -4.09 -2.49
N PRO A 20 6.86 -5.36 -2.61
CA PRO A 20 5.47 -5.77 -2.41
C PRO A 20 4.89 -5.40 -1.03
N ILE A 21 5.72 -5.42 0.01
CA ILE A 21 5.32 -5.05 1.38
C ILE A 21 4.84 -3.60 1.49
N GLY A 22 5.23 -2.73 0.56
CA GLY A 22 4.78 -1.35 0.48
C GLY A 22 3.25 -1.26 0.37
N MET A 23 2.62 -2.19 -0.37
CA MET A 23 1.17 -2.22 -0.54
C MET A 23 0.43 -2.52 0.76
N ILE A 24 0.85 -3.57 1.50
CA ILE A 24 0.30 -3.90 2.82
C ILE A 24 0.47 -2.73 3.78
N THR A 25 1.66 -2.12 3.79
CA THR A 25 1.99 -1.00 4.68
C THR A 25 1.09 0.21 4.37
N PHE A 26 0.82 0.48 3.10
CA PHE A 26 -0.12 1.52 2.68
C PHE A 26 -1.54 1.21 3.13
N MET A 27 -2.04 -0.01 2.90
CA MET A 27 -3.38 -0.42 3.32
C MET A 27 -3.59 -0.31 4.84
N LYS A 28 -2.59 -0.70 5.63
CA LYS A 28 -2.62 -0.54 7.10
C LYS A 28 -2.70 0.94 7.53
N LYS A 29 -2.01 1.84 6.81
CA LYS A 29 -2.13 3.29 7.05
C LYS A 29 -3.54 3.80 6.74
N LEU A 30 -4.15 3.35 5.64
CA LEU A 30 -5.52 3.72 5.28
C LEU A 30 -6.54 3.25 6.31
N GLN A 31 -6.42 2.02 6.78
CA GLN A 31 -7.25 1.48 7.86
C GLN A 31 -7.05 2.23 9.18
N ALA A 32 -5.82 2.67 9.49
CA ALA A 32 -5.60 3.52 10.65
C ALA A 32 -6.29 4.89 10.49
N SER A 33 -6.26 5.48 9.28
CA SER A 33 -6.93 6.75 8.99
C SER A 33 -8.45 6.66 8.99
N SER A 34 -9.04 5.52 8.64
CA SER A 34 -10.50 5.33 8.67
C SER A 34 -11.09 5.35 10.08
N ARG A 35 -10.26 5.20 11.12
CA ARG A 35 -10.66 5.31 12.53
C ARG A 35 -10.62 6.75 13.08
N GLY A 36 -10.16 7.71 12.29
CA GLY A 36 -10.08 9.13 12.66
C GLY A 36 -11.38 9.91 12.45
N LYS A 37 -11.42 11.16 12.93
CA LYS A 37 -12.59 12.07 12.78
C LYS A 37 -12.89 12.45 11.33
N SER A 38 -11.93 12.35 10.41
CA SER A 38 -12.10 12.68 8.99
C SER A 38 -11.62 11.53 8.12
N ILE A 39 -12.55 10.67 7.73
CA ILE A 39 -12.29 9.58 6.77
C ILE A 39 -12.00 10.21 5.39
N PRO A 40 -10.89 9.87 4.73
CA PRO A 40 -10.63 10.29 3.36
C PRO A 40 -11.78 9.91 2.41
N LYS A 41 -12.22 10.86 1.56
CA LYS A 41 -13.39 10.69 0.67
C LYS A 41 -13.29 9.45 -0.24
N PHE A 42 -12.09 9.09 -0.67
CA PHE A 42 -11.90 7.91 -1.52
C PHE A 42 -12.24 6.59 -0.79
N LEU A 43 -12.13 6.54 0.55
CA LEU A 43 -12.53 5.37 1.33
C LEU A 43 -14.05 5.18 1.40
N SER A 44 -14.83 6.17 0.96
CA SER A 44 -16.29 6.04 0.83
C SER A 44 -16.69 5.16 -0.36
N THR A 45 -15.88 5.11 -1.42
CA THR A 45 -16.12 4.24 -2.58
C THR A 45 -15.23 3.02 -2.60
N HIS A 46 -14.06 3.08 -1.95
CA HIS A 46 -13.08 2.00 -1.84
C HIS A 46 -12.76 1.71 -0.36
N PRO A 47 -13.60 0.94 0.36
CA PRO A 47 -13.40 0.71 1.79
C PRO A 47 -12.09 -0.02 2.07
N ALA A 48 -11.28 0.51 2.99
CA ALA A 48 -10.12 -0.21 3.52
C ALA A 48 -10.62 -1.24 4.54
N THR A 49 -10.45 -2.54 4.26
CA THR A 49 -10.90 -3.64 5.13
C THR A 49 -9.73 -4.51 5.59
N GLU A 50 -9.89 -5.15 6.75
CA GLU A 50 -8.91 -6.13 7.27
C GLU A 50 -8.76 -7.32 6.32
N ASP A 51 -9.86 -7.79 5.73
CA ASP A 51 -9.86 -8.96 4.85
C ASP A 51 -8.97 -8.77 3.61
N ARG A 52 -8.92 -7.55 3.07
CA ARG A 52 -8.04 -7.20 1.95
C ARG A 52 -6.56 -7.26 2.34
N ILE A 53 -6.22 -6.78 3.54
CA ILE A 53 -4.85 -6.85 4.07
C ILE A 53 -4.43 -8.31 4.22
N VAL A 54 -5.29 -9.14 4.81
CA VAL A 54 -5.03 -10.59 4.97
C VAL A 54 -4.88 -11.29 3.61
N ALA A 55 -5.69 -10.92 2.62
CA ALA A 55 -5.59 -11.48 1.27
C ALA A 55 -4.24 -11.12 0.60
N LEU A 56 -3.79 -9.87 0.73
CA LEU A 56 -2.50 -9.42 0.22
C LEU A 56 -1.32 -10.10 0.93
N GLU A 57 -1.38 -10.26 2.25
CA GLU A 57 -0.36 -10.97 3.04
C GLU A 57 -0.16 -12.41 2.58
N LYS A 58 -1.24 -13.08 2.15
CA LYS A 58 -1.16 -14.45 1.60
C LYS A 58 -0.51 -14.52 0.20
N GLN A 59 -0.48 -13.42 -0.55
CA GLN A 59 0.06 -13.36 -1.91
C GLN A 59 1.52 -12.91 -1.98
N ILE A 60 2.09 -12.50 -0.86
CA ILE A 60 3.44 -11.97 -0.77
C ILE A 60 4.32 -13.04 -0.12
N ASP A 61 5.35 -13.47 -0.85
CA ASP A 61 6.40 -14.32 -0.29
C ASP A 61 7.19 -13.52 0.76
N PRO A 62 7.25 -13.97 2.03
CA PRO A 62 8.01 -13.31 3.07
C PRO A 62 9.50 -13.09 2.74
N GLN A 63 10.10 -13.98 1.94
CA GLN A 63 11.51 -13.88 1.57
C GLN A 63 11.79 -12.73 0.60
N SER A 64 10.84 -12.43 -0.29
CA SER A 64 10.96 -11.36 -1.28
C SER A 64 10.14 -10.11 -0.93
N ALA A 65 9.41 -10.11 0.18
CA ALA A 65 8.45 -9.06 0.54
C ALA A 65 9.07 -7.65 0.55
N LYS A 66 10.34 -7.55 0.97
CA LYS A 66 11.08 -6.29 1.10
C LYS A 66 12.02 -6.00 -0.07
N VAL A 67 12.05 -6.88 -1.08
CA VAL A 67 12.93 -6.72 -2.24
C VAL A 67 12.27 -5.75 -3.22
N GLY A 68 12.98 -4.68 -3.59
CA GLY A 68 12.53 -3.66 -4.52
C GLY A 68 12.62 -2.25 -3.95
N ASP A 69 12.20 -1.28 -4.76
CA ASP A 69 12.27 0.14 -4.43
C ASP A 69 11.15 0.59 -3.47
N GLY A 70 11.25 1.82 -2.97
CA GLY A 70 10.17 2.50 -2.24
C GLY A 70 10.13 2.27 -0.72
N LEU A 71 11.11 1.57 -0.15
CA LEU A 71 11.22 1.39 1.31
C LEU A 71 12.16 2.39 2.00
N ASP A 72 12.98 3.12 1.25
CA ASP A 72 13.88 4.13 1.80
C ASP A 72 13.15 5.47 2.02
N SER A 73 12.76 5.70 3.27
CA SER A 73 12.10 6.95 3.68
C SER A 73 13.01 8.19 3.64
N GLN A 74 14.33 8.02 3.74
CA GLN A 74 15.28 9.13 3.69
C GLN A 74 15.47 9.57 2.24
N GLN A 75 15.67 8.62 1.33
CA GLN A 75 15.67 8.87 -0.10
C GLN A 75 14.39 9.57 -0.55
N TYR A 76 13.23 9.07 -0.09
CA TYR A 76 11.94 9.71 -0.38
C TYR A 76 11.94 11.19 0.05
N LYS A 77 12.26 11.49 1.32
CA LYS A 77 12.29 12.87 1.84
C LYS A 77 13.24 13.80 1.10
N GLN A 78 14.34 13.28 0.57
CA GLN A 78 15.30 14.07 -0.22
C GLN A 78 14.75 14.41 -1.62
N GLN A 79 13.93 13.53 -2.21
CA GLN A 79 13.39 13.68 -3.56
C GLN A 79 12.12 14.54 -3.62
N ILE A 80 11.27 14.48 -2.59
CA ILE A 80 10.11 15.38 -2.51
C ILE A 80 10.55 16.78 -2.09
N ARG A 81 10.65 17.69 -3.07
CA ARG A 81 10.69 19.13 -2.80
C ARG A 81 9.38 19.54 -2.12
N PRO A 82 9.42 20.24 -0.98
CA PRO A 82 8.21 20.83 -0.43
C PRO A 82 7.60 21.77 -1.48
N LEU A 83 6.30 21.61 -1.74
CA LEU A 83 5.53 22.62 -2.46
C LEU A 83 5.49 23.84 -1.54
N ALA A 84 6.30 24.85 -1.86
CA ALA A 84 6.34 26.14 -1.18
C ALA A 84 5.09 26.97 -1.51
#